data_AF-A0A1Z4RM27-F1
#
_entry.id   AF-A0A1Z4RM27-F1
#
_cell.length_a   1.000
_cell.length_b   1.000
_cell.length_c   1.000
_cell.angle_alpha   90.00
_cell.angle_beta   90.00
_cell.angle_gamma   90.00
#
_symmetry.space_group_name_H-M   'P 1'
#
loop_
_entity.id
_entity.type
_entity.pdbx_description
1 polymer ?
#
loop_
_entity_poly.entity_id
_entity_poly.type
_entity_poly.pdbx_seq_one_letter_code
_entity_poly.pdbx_strand_id
1 'polypeptide(L)'
;MQNSQDNQSPLFSLLQNSIVQFIAGTLSLLVILKISNHIEYQLIQIIFKSLGYGFFCYLTTPFLIYWLAYASQGILNKKKLFITIALVGFYSYLVWDAYFFFRGAIASLTYNNPSL
;
A
#
# COMPACT_ATOMS: atom_id res chain seq x y z
N MET A 1 34.08 -26.77 6.42
CA MET A 1 33.14 -25.64 6.54
C MET A 1 32.14 -25.78 5.41
N GLN A 2 30.88 -26.06 5.75
CA GLN A 2 29.83 -26.44 4.80
C GLN A 2 29.38 -25.18 4.04
N ASN A 3 29.54 -25.21 2.71
CA ASN A 3 29.05 -24.19 1.79
C ASN A 3 27.51 -24.21 1.86
N SER A 4 26.92 -23.27 2.60
CA SER A 4 25.48 -23.03 2.54
C SER A 4 25.19 -22.33 1.22
N GLN A 5 24.99 -23.12 0.16
CA GLN A 5 24.38 -22.63 -1.06
C GLN A 5 23.07 -21.95 -0.69
N ASP A 6 23.06 -20.66 -1.00
CA ASP A 6 21.99 -19.70 -0.91
C ASP A 6 20.77 -20.22 -1.69
N ASN A 7 19.98 -21.08 -1.05
CA ASN A 7 18.64 -21.46 -1.50
C ASN A 7 17.68 -20.28 -1.24
N GLN A 8 17.98 -19.12 -1.82
CA GLN A 8 17.04 -18.01 -1.90
C GLN A 8 15.88 -18.46 -2.78
N SER A 9 14.81 -18.89 -2.12
CA SER A 9 13.53 -19.23 -2.75
C SER A 9 13.18 -18.14 -3.78
N PRO A 10 12.73 -18.48 -4.99
CA PRO A 10 12.44 -17.50 -6.04
C PRO A 10 11.41 -16.44 -5.61
N LEU A 11 10.56 -16.77 -4.63
CA LEU A 11 9.63 -15.84 -3.98
C LEU A 11 10.36 -14.72 -3.20
N PHE A 12 11.50 -15.01 -2.59
CA PHE A 12 12.30 -14.05 -1.82
C PHE A 12 13.05 -13.08 -2.75
N SER A 13 13.51 -13.57 -3.91
CA SER A 13 14.10 -12.75 -4.96
C SER A 13 13.06 -11.81 -5.61
N LEU A 14 11.82 -12.27 -5.82
CA LEU A 14 10.72 -11.42 -6.29
C LEU A 14 10.35 -10.34 -5.27
N LEU A 15 10.41 -10.65 -3.98
CA LEU A 15 10.18 -9.71 -2.89
C LEU A 15 11.27 -8.64 -2.77
N GLN A 16 12.50 -8.86 -3.27
CA GLN A 16 13.52 -7.80 -3.33
C GLN A 16 13.23 -6.76 -4.43
N ASN A 17 12.41 -7.09 -5.42
CA ASN A 17 12.09 -6.16 -6.50
C ASN A 17 11.04 -5.15 -6.02
N SER A 18 11.45 -3.91 -5.80
CA SER A 18 10.60 -2.84 -5.28
C SER A 18 9.37 -2.56 -6.14
N ILE A 19 9.43 -2.83 -7.46
CA ILE A 19 8.26 -2.72 -8.36
C ILE A 19 7.22 -3.80 -8.05
N VAL A 20 7.68 -5.03 -7.79
CA VAL A 20 6.80 -6.15 -7.45
C VAL A 20 6.13 -5.89 -6.11
N GLN A 21 6.85 -5.33 -5.13
CA GLN A 21 6.25 -4.90 -3.86
C GLN A 21 5.16 -3.84 -4.06
N PHE A 22 5.36 -2.88 -4.96
CA PHE A 22 4.34 -1.86 -5.26
C PHE A 22 3.07 -2.46 -5.87
N ILE A 23 3.23 -3.35 -6.86
CA ILE A 23 2.10 -4.01 -7.52
C ILE A 23 1.40 -4.95 -6.53
N ALA A 24 2.14 -5.73 -5.75
CA ALA A 24 1.59 -6.63 -4.75
C ALA A 24 0.86 -5.85 -3.64
N GLY A 25 1.42 -4.75 -3.15
CA GLY A 25 0.77 -3.85 -2.19
C GLY A 25 -0.54 -3.29 -2.73
N THR A 26 -0.54 -2.82 -3.97
CA THR A 26 -1.75 -2.27 -4.62
C THR A 26 -2.82 -3.35 -4.82
N LEU A 27 -2.45 -4.52 -5.34
CA LEU A 27 -3.39 -5.62 -5.58
C LEU A 27 -3.95 -6.19 -4.28
N SER A 28 -3.10 -6.36 -3.26
CA SER A 28 -3.54 -6.82 -1.94
C SER A 28 -4.54 -5.84 -1.32
N LEU A 29 -4.32 -4.52 -1.46
CA LEU A 29 -5.30 -3.52 -1.03
C LEU A 29 -6.66 -3.73 -1.70
N LEU A 30 -6.70 -3.85 -3.03
CA LEU A 30 -7.95 -4.04 -3.77
C LEU A 30 -8.70 -5.31 -3.33
N VAL A 31 -7.98 -6.41 -3.12
CA VAL A 31 -8.54 -7.67 -2.64
C VAL A 31 -9.10 -7.50 -1.22
N ILE A 32 -8.34 -6.89 -0.32
CA ILE A 32 -8.76 -6.67 1.08
C ILE A 32 -9.99 -5.76 1.13
N LEU A 33 -10.02 -4.69 0.36
CA LEU A 33 -11.17 -3.79 0.29
C LEU A 33 -12.43 -4.51 -0.22
N LYS A 34 -12.28 -5.34 -1.26
CA LYS A 34 -13.39 -6.13 -1.80
C LYS A 34 -13.92 -7.14 -0.79
N ILE A 35 -13.05 -7.89 -0.13
CA ILE A 35 -13.43 -8.85 0.91
C ILE A 35 -14.09 -8.15 2.09
N SER A 36 -13.51 -7.03 2.54
CA SER A 36 -14.02 -6.30 3.69
C SER A 36 -15.38 -5.65 3.44
N ASN A 37 -15.71 -5.31 2.20
CA ASN A 37 -17.04 -4.82 1.83
C ASN A 37 -18.13 -5.91 1.92
N HIS A 38 -17.77 -7.20 1.93
CA HIS A 38 -18.72 -8.29 2.13
C HIS A 38 -18.94 -8.67 3.61
N ILE A 39 -18.24 -8.02 4.54
CA ILE A 39 -18.38 -8.29 5.98
C ILE A 39 -19.54 -7.43 6.53
N GLU A 40 -20.54 -8.08 7.12
CA GLU A 40 -21.71 -7.42 7.72
C GLU A 40 -21.39 -6.67 9.03
N TYR A 41 -20.40 -7.16 9.78
CA TYR A 41 -20.00 -6.56 11.06
C TYR A 41 -19.11 -5.33 10.84
N GLN A 42 -19.65 -4.14 11.10
CA GLN A 42 -18.99 -2.84 10.91
C GLN A 42 -17.62 -2.73 11.60
N LEU A 43 -17.49 -3.24 12.83
CA LEU A 43 -16.24 -3.14 13.60
C LEU A 43 -15.13 -4.01 12.98
N ILE A 44 -15.48 -5.24 12.57
CA ILE A 44 -14.56 -6.15 11.86
C ILE A 44 -14.19 -5.58 10.50
N GLN A 45 -15.15 -5.02 9.78
CA GLN A 45 -14.91 -4.32 8.51
C GLN A 45 -13.89 -3.18 8.67
N ILE A 46 -14.04 -2.35 9.71
CA ILE A 46 -13.12 -1.24 9.97
C ILE A 46 -11.70 -1.75 10.23
N ILE A 47 -11.54 -2.76 11.10
CA ILE A 47 -10.23 -3.35 11.42
C ILE A 47 -9.58 -3.92 10.16
N PHE A 48 -10.33 -4.67 9.36
CA PHE A 48 -9.81 -5.33 8.16
C PHE A 48 -9.35 -4.33 7.10
N LYS A 49 -10.15 -3.27 6.85
CA LYS A 49 -9.75 -2.17 5.96
C LYS A 49 -8.53 -1.42 6.49
N SER A 50 -8.48 -1.16 7.79
CA SER A 50 -7.35 -0.49 8.43
C SER A 50 -6.05 -1.28 8.25
N LEU A 51 -6.10 -2.60 8.43
CA LEU A 51 -4.98 -3.49 8.16
C LEU A 51 -4.60 -3.49 6.67
N GLY A 52 -5.58 -3.49 5.76
CA GLY A 52 -5.33 -3.40 4.32
C GLY A 52 -4.59 -2.13 3.92
N TYR A 53 -5.05 -0.96 4.38
CA TYR A 53 -4.37 0.32 4.14
C TYR A 53 -3.00 0.38 4.80
N GLY A 54 -2.86 -0.14 6.03
CA GLY A 54 -1.57 -0.21 6.72
C GLY A 54 -0.55 -1.07 5.96
N PHE A 55 -0.97 -2.26 5.51
CA PHE A 55 -0.14 -3.16 4.72
C PHE A 55 0.24 -2.54 3.36
N PHE A 56 -0.71 -1.89 2.70
CA PHE A 56 -0.46 -1.14 1.47
C PHE A 56 0.64 -0.08 1.69
N CYS A 57 0.48 0.79 2.68
CA CYS A 57 1.47 1.82 2.98
C CYS A 57 2.83 1.21 3.31
N TYR A 58 2.87 0.13 4.09
CA TYR A 58 4.11 -0.54 4.45
C TYR A 58 4.88 -1.08 3.23
N LEU A 59 4.20 -1.74 2.28
CA LEU A 59 4.85 -2.29 1.08
C LEU A 59 5.19 -1.23 0.02
N THR A 60 4.32 -0.24 -0.17
CA THR A 60 4.40 0.66 -1.34
C THR A 60 5.21 1.94 -1.08
N THR A 61 5.27 2.41 0.18
CA THR A 61 5.98 3.65 0.54
C THR A 61 7.49 3.57 0.28
N PRO A 62 8.20 2.47 0.65
CA PRO A 62 9.62 2.35 0.34
C PRO A 62 9.91 2.45 -1.16
N PHE A 63 9.13 1.76 -1.99
CA PHE A 63 9.26 1.84 -3.45
C PHE A 63 9.08 3.27 -3.97
N LEU A 64 8.04 3.98 -3.50
CA LEU A 64 7.77 5.34 -3.93
C LEU A 64 8.93 6.28 -3.59
N ILE A 65 9.50 6.15 -2.38
CA ILE A 65 10.67 6.93 -1.95
C ILE A 65 11.88 6.63 -2.83
N TYR A 66 12.19 5.35 -3.07
CA TYR A 66 13.29 4.97 -3.97
C TYR A 66 13.10 5.50 -5.39
N TRP A 67 11.87 5.41 -5.92
CA TRP A 67 11.54 5.92 -7.24
C TRP A 67 11.70 7.45 -7.34
N LEU A 68 11.22 8.18 -6.33
CA LEU A 68 11.34 9.63 -6.25
C LEU A 68 12.80 10.07 -6.10
N ALA A 69 13.61 9.36 -5.33
CA ALA A 69 15.05 9.61 -5.22
C ALA A 69 15.76 9.41 -6.58
N TYR A 70 15.42 8.32 -7.29
CA TYR A 70 15.93 8.06 -8.64
C TYR A 70 15.50 9.15 -9.63
N ALA A 71 14.24 9.58 -9.56
CA ALA A 71 13.69 10.68 -10.34
C ALA A 71 14.42 12.00 -10.07
N SER A 72 14.70 12.30 -8.80
CA SER A 72 15.37 13.53 -8.35
C SER A 72 16.82 13.65 -8.81
N GLN A 73 17.51 12.55 -9.11
CA GLN A 73 18.89 12.56 -9.61
C GLN A 73 19.02 13.09 -11.05
N GLY A 74 17.93 13.56 -11.67
CA GLY A 74 17.97 14.22 -12.98
C GLY A 74 18.08 13.27 -14.17
N ILE A 75 18.04 11.94 -13.94
CA ILE A 75 18.10 10.90 -14.99
C ILE A 75 16.70 10.66 -15.60
N LEU A 76 15.87 11.70 -15.67
CA LEU A 76 14.50 11.62 -16.14
C LEU A 76 14.37 12.07 -17.60
N ASN A 77 14.20 11.11 -18.49
CA ASN A 77 13.65 11.37 -19.82
C ASN A 77 12.16 11.72 -19.73
N LYS A 78 11.62 12.47 -20.72
CA LYS A 78 10.19 12.87 -20.79
C LYS A 78 9.20 11.74 -20.47
N LYS A 79 9.48 10.51 -20.95
CA LYS A 79 8.70 9.31 -20.66
C LYS A 79 8.71 8.90 -19.18
N LYS A 80 9.87 8.95 -18.52
CA LYS A 80 10.00 8.59 -17.09
C LYS A 80 9.36 9.64 -16.18
N LEU A 81 9.36 10.89 -16.60
CA LEU A 81 8.67 11.97 -15.88
C LEU A 81 7.15 11.75 -15.90
N PHE A 82 6.57 11.39 -17.05
CA PHE A 82 5.16 11.03 -17.13
C PHE A 82 4.81 9.83 -16.23
N ILE A 83 5.64 8.78 -16.23
CA ILE A 83 5.47 7.63 -15.34
C ILE A 83 5.51 8.06 -13.87
N THR A 84 6.44 8.94 -13.51
CA THR A 84 6.58 9.45 -12.13
C THR A 84 5.33 10.21 -11.70
N ILE A 85 4.81 11.10 -12.56
CA ILE A 85 3.56 11.82 -12.28
C ILE A 85 2.40 10.84 -12.10
N ALA A 86 2.24 9.87 -13.00
CA ALA A 86 1.18 8.88 -12.92
C ALA A 86 1.28 8.04 -11.63
N LEU A 87 2.50 7.61 -11.28
CA LEU A 87 2.77 6.80 -10.10
C LEU A 87 2.46 7.57 -8.81
N VAL A 88 2.97 8.80 -8.68
CA VAL A 88 2.73 9.65 -7.51
C VAL A 88 1.25 10.00 -7.42
N GLY A 89 0.61 10.37 -8.52
CA GLY A 89 -0.83 10.67 -8.55
C GLY A 89 -1.67 9.48 -8.11
N PHE A 90 -1.36 8.28 -8.60
CA PHE A 90 -2.03 7.04 -8.20
C PHE A 90 -1.83 6.71 -6.72
N TYR A 91 -0.59 6.79 -6.22
CA TYR A 91 -0.31 6.57 -4.81
C TYR A 91 -1.03 7.60 -3.91
N SER A 92 -0.97 8.89 -4.28
CA SER A 92 -1.68 9.95 -3.57
C SER A 92 -3.19 9.73 -3.55
N TYR A 93 -3.77 9.27 -4.65
CA TYR A 93 -5.20 8.92 -4.71
C TYR A 93 -5.56 7.85 -3.66
N LEU A 94 -4.76 6.77 -3.55
CA LEU A 94 -4.99 5.72 -2.56
C LEU A 94 -4.79 6.19 -1.12
N VAL A 95 -3.82 7.08 -0.88
CA VAL A 95 -3.63 7.71 0.44
C VAL A 95 -4.82 8.59 0.82
N TRP A 96 -5.37 9.34 -0.12
CA TRP A 96 -6.57 10.15 0.11
C TRP A 96 -7.81 9.28 0.38
N ASP A 97 -7.97 8.18 -0.35
CA ASP A 97 -9.04 7.20 -0.12
C ASP A 97 -8.94 6.61 1.30
N ALA A 98 -7.73 6.24 1.72
CA ALA A 98 -7.47 5.79 3.10
C ALA A 98 -7.83 6.87 4.13
N TYR A 99 -7.43 8.12 3.90
CA TYR A 99 -7.73 9.24 4.79
C TYR A 99 -9.24 9.44 4.98
N PHE A 100 -10.02 9.47 3.90
CA PHE A 100 -11.48 9.63 3.99
C PHE A 100 -12.14 8.43 4.65
N PHE A 101 -11.62 7.22 4.40
CA PHE A 101 -12.06 6.02 5.10
C PHE A 101 -11.85 6.14 6.62
N PHE A 102 -10.63 6.49 7.08
CA PHE A 102 -10.34 6.61 8.51
C PHE A 102 -11.16 7.71 9.18
N ARG A 103 -11.36 8.84 8.49
CA ARG A 103 -12.24 9.92 8.96
C ARG A 103 -13.67 9.41 9.20
N GLY A 104 -14.22 8.65 8.24
CA GLY A 104 -15.54 8.04 8.38
C GLY A 104 -15.60 6.98 9.48
N ALA A 105 -14.56 6.15 9.59
CA ALA A 105 -14.47 5.11 10.61
C ALA A 105 -14.48 5.70 12.03
N ILE A 106 -13.65 6.72 12.28
CA ILE A 106 -13.59 7.42 13.59
C ILE A 106 -14.95 8.05 13.90
N ALA A 107 -15.55 8.80 12.96
CA ALA A 107 -16.85 9.40 13.15
C ALA A 107 -17.93 8.37 13.50
N SER A 108 -17.91 7.20 12.85
CA SER A 108 -18.87 6.13 13.12
C SER A 108 -18.68 5.48 14.50
N LEU A 109 -17.45 5.38 14.98
CA LEU A 109 -17.14 4.82 16.30
C LEU A 109 -17.51 5.80 17.42
N THR A 110 -17.28 7.09 17.21
CA THR A 110 -17.67 8.15 18.16
C THR A 110 -19.19 8.32 18.23
N TYR A 111 -19.89 8.29 17.10
CA TYR A 111 -21.35 8.46 17.07
C TYR A 111 -22.10 7.27 17.70
N ASN A 112 -21.58 6.05 17.57
CA ASN A 112 -22.19 4.84 18.14
C ASN A 112 -21.83 4.59 19.61
N ASN A 113 -21.00 5.43 20.24
CA ASN A 113 -20.67 5.38 21.68
C ASN A 113 -20.67 6.80 22.27
N PRO A 114 -21.82 7.35 22.70
CA PRO A 114 -21.92 8.72 23.22
C PRO A 114 -21.33 8.93 24.64
N SER A 115 -20.56 7.98 25.17
CA SER A 115 -20.00 8.03 26.54
C SER A 115 -18.47 8.15 26.61
N LEU A 116 -17.84 8.63 25.54
CA LEU A 116 -16.50 9.23 25.55
C LEU A 116 -16.65 10.74 25.40
#